data_AF-A0A7Y4SHS6-F1
#
_entry.id   AF-A0A7Y4SHS6-F1
#
_cell.length_a   1.000
_cell.length_b   1.000
_cell.length_c   1.000
_cell.angle_alpha   90.00
_cell.angle_beta   90.00
_cell.angle_gamma   90.00
#
_symmetry.space_group_name_H-M   'P 1'
#
loop_
_entity.id
_entity.type
_entity.pdbx_description
1 polymer ?
#
loop_
_entity_poly.entity_id
_entity_poly.type
_entity_poly.pdbx_seq_one_letter_code
_entity_poly.pdbx_strand_id
1 'polypeptide(L)' 'MAKKTAGESDETRLKKKVAVKETDGKDSKNDEALRSLKKRLKRTQRKRRALTLRKKNSASKKTATPEAKK' A
#
# COMPACT_ATOMS: atom_id res chain seq x y z
N MET A 1 16.24 7.68 16.78
CA MET A 1 15.57 7.22 15.54
C MET A 1 15.43 5.71 15.56
N ALA A 2 14.36 5.20 16.19
CA ALA A 2 14.15 3.76 16.35
C ALA A 2 13.98 3.08 14.98
N LYS A 3 14.87 2.14 14.68
CA LYS A 3 14.87 1.32 13.46
C LYS A 3 13.52 0.62 13.36
N LYS A 4 12.76 0.88 12.31
CA LYS A 4 11.48 0.21 12.05
C LYS A 4 11.76 -1.28 11.87
N THR A 5 11.28 -2.07 12.81
CA THR A 5 11.38 -3.54 12.82
C THR A 5 10.89 -4.12 11.50
N ALA A 6 11.80 -4.86 10.85
CA ALA A 6 11.66 -5.45 9.53
C ALA A 6 10.75 -6.71 9.50
N GLY A 7 9.63 -6.70 10.23
CA GLY A 7 8.74 -7.86 10.31
C GLY A 7 7.44 -7.73 9.52
N GLU A 8 6.87 -6.52 9.44
CA GLU A 8 5.54 -6.33 8.88
C GLU A 8 5.46 -5.14 7.93
N SER A 9 4.86 -5.36 6.77
CA SER A 9 4.50 -4.31 5.82
C SER A 9 3.59 -3.27 6.50
N ASP A 10 3.79 -1.99 6.21
CA ASP A 10 2.89 -0.93 6.68
C ASP A 10 1.43 -1.20 6.30
N GLU A 11 1.19 -1.94 5.22
CA GLU A 11 -0.15 -2.35 4.80
C GLU A 11 -0.81 -3.34 5.77
N THR A 12 -0.07 -4.34 6.28
CA THR A 12 -0.63 -5.35 7.20
C THR A 12 -0.91 -4.73 8.57
N ARG A 13 -0.02 -3.86 9.05
CA ARG A 13 -0.24 -3.08 10.29
C ARG A 13 -1.47 -2.19 10.20
N LEU A 14 -1.68 -1.52 9.07
CA LEU A 14 -2.86 -0.66 8.88
C LEU A 14 -4.14 -1.46 8.75
N LYS A 15 -4.13 -2.62 8.09
CA LYS A 15 -5.29 -3.53 8.04
C LYS A 15 -5.68 -4.01 9.44
N LYS A 16 -4.71 -4.47 10.25
CA LYS A 16 -4.96 -4.87 11.64
C LYS A 16 -5.58 -3.73 12.46
N LYS A 17 -5.04 -2.51 12.35
CA LYS A 17 -5.58 -1.33 13.06
C LYS A 17 -7.00 -0.95 12.62
N VAL A 18 -7.31 -1.07 11.32
CA VAL A 18 -8.66 -0.80 10.82
C VAL A 18 -9.63 -1.87 11.34
N ALA A 19 -9.25 -3.15 11.29
CA ALA A 19 -10.10 -4.24 11.77
C ALA A 19 -10.44 -4.09 13.27
N VAL A 20 -9.43 -3.82 14.11
CA VAL A 20 -9.64 -3.57 15.56
C VAL A 20 -10.57 -2.38 15.79
N LYS A 21 -10.35 -1.26 15.09
CA LYS A 21 -11.23 -0.09 15.22
C LYS A 21 -12.65 -0.31 14.68
N GLU A 22 -12.82 -1.20 13.70
CA GLU A 22 -14.13 -1.56 13.16
C GLU A 22 -14.92 -2.44 14.12
N THR A 23 -14.25 -3.30 14.90
CA THR A 23 -14.92 -4.13 15.92
C THR A 23 -15.22 -3.36 17.20
N ASP A 24 -14.38 -2.39 17.57
CA ASP A 24 -14.50 -1.67 18.83
C ASP A 24 -15.44 -0.43 18.76
N GLY A 25 -15.80 0.02 17.56
CA GLY A 25 -16.52 1.29 17.36
C GLY A 25 -18.04 1.14 17.22
N LYS A 26 -18.79 1.57 18.24
CA LYS A 26 -20.26 1.74 18.18
C LYS A 26 -20.74 2.66 17.04
N ASP A 27 -19.89 3.60 16.59
CA ASP A 27 -20.21 4.61 15.56
C ASP A 27 -19.18 4.64 14.41
N SER A 28 -19.05 3.50 13.72
CA SER A 28 -18.11 3.27 12.61
C SER A 28 -18.20 4.25 11.43
N LYS A 29 -19.30 5.01 11.28
CA LYS A 29 -19.49 6.00 10.21
C LYS A 29 -18.95 7.40 10.54
N ASN A 30 -18.90 7.79 11.81
CA ASN A 30 -18.52 9.14 12.24
C ASN A 30 -17.15 9.22 12.94
N ASP A 31 -16.51 8.08 13.24
CA ASP A 31 -15.17 8.09 13.82
C ASP A 31 -14.11 8.65 12.83
N GLU A 32 -13.67 9.88 13.10
CA GLU A 32 -12.61 10.57 12.36
C GLU A 32 -11.30 9.78 12.36
N ALA A 33 -10.98 9.09 13.45
CA ALA A 33 -9.76 8.32 13.55
C ALA A 33 -9.81 7.06 12.66
N LEU A 34 -10.96 6.40 12.57
CA LEU A 34 -11.19 5.30 11.62
C LEU A 34 -11.14 5.80 10.16
N ARG A 35 -11.73 6.97 9.86
CA ARG A 35 -11.61 7.61 8.53
C ARG A 35 -10.14 7.91 8.18
N SER A 36 -9.36 8.43 9.12
CA SER A 36 -7.94 8.71 8.95
C SER A 36 -7.12 7.44 8.67
N LEU A 37 -7.38 6.36 9.41
CA LEU A 37 -6.76 5.05 9.19
C LEU A 37 -7.08 4.47 7.81
N LYS A 38 -8.35 4.51 7.38
CA LYS A 38 -8.78 4.07 6.04
C LYS A 38 -8.10 4.89 4.93
N LYS A 39 -7.99 6.22 5.09
CA LYS A 39 -7.26 7.10 4.16
C LYS A 39 -5.78 6.69 4.06
N ARG A 40 -5.13 6.44 5.19
CA ARG A 40 -3.73 6.02 5.24
C ARG A 40 -3.52 4.66 4.55
N LEU A 41 -4.41 3.69 4.79
CA LEU A 41 -4.40 2.39 4.11
C LEU A 41 -4.49 2.54 2.58
N LYS A 42 -5.46 3.33 2.08
CA LYS A 42 -5.61 3.60 0.64
C LYS A 42 -4.37 4.28 0.04
N ARG A 43 -3.70 5.18 0.76
CA ARG A 43 -2.45 5.81 0.30
C ARG A 43 -1.32 4.78 0.15
N THR A 44 -1.14 3.89 1.13
CA THR A 44 -0.14 2.82 1.06
C THR A 44 -0.40 1.86 -0.09
N GLN A 45 -1.67 1.45 -0.29
CA GLN A 45 -2.07 0.61 -1.41
C GLN A 45 -1.79 1.27 -2.77
N ARG A 46 -2.12 2.57 -2.92
CA ARG A 46 -1.82 3.33 -4.14
C ARG A 46 -0.31 3.40 -4.40
N LYS A 47 0.51 3.66 -3.38
CA LYS A 47 1.98 3.67 -3.52
C LYS A 47 2.51 2.31 -3.97
N ARG A 48 1.99 1.22 -3.39
CA ARG A 48 2.34 -0.15 -3.81
C ARG A 48 1.99 -0.40 -5.28
N ARG A 49 0.77 -0.04 -5.71
CA ARG A 49 0.33 -0.17 -7.11
C ARG A 49 1.22 0.63 -8.05
N ALA A 50 1.54 1.89 -7.72
CA ALA A 50 2.42 2.72 -8.54
C ALA A 50 3.82 2.12 -8.68
N LEU A 51 4.40 1.59 -7.60
CA LEU A 51 5.70 0.91 -7.67
C LEU A 51 5.64 -0.37 -8.50
N THR A 52 4.58 -1.17 -8.38
CA THR A 52 4.38 -2.35 -9.22
C THR A 52 4.23 -1.99 -10.69
N LEU A 53 3.42 -0.98 -11.02
CA LEU A 53 3.26 -0.49 -12.40
C LEU A 53 4.57 0.06 -12.95
N ARG A 54 5.33 0.84 -12.16
CA ARG A 54 6.65 1.33 -12.56
C ARG A 54 7.60 0.18 -12.87
N LYS A 55 7.64 -0.85 -12.01
CA LYS A 55 8.46 -2.05 -12.24
C LYS A 55 8.04 -2.79 -13.52
N LYS A 56 6.74 -3.00 -13.73
CA LYS A 56 6.19 -3.61 -14.95
C LYS A 56 6.59 -2.80 -16.20
N ASN A 57 6.39 -1.48 -16.18
CA ASN A 57 6.69 -0.61 -17.31
C ASN A 57 8.20 -0.49 -17.56
N SER A 58 9.04 -0.52 -16.53
CA SER A 58 10.49 -0.56 -16.72
C SER A 58 10.97 -1.91 -17.25
N ALA A 59 10.32 -3.00 -16.84
CA ALA A 59 10.62 -4.34 -17.36
C ALA A 59 10.21 -4.46 -18.82
N SER A 60 9.03 -3.95 -19.21
CA SER A 60 8.59 -3.95 -20.60
C SER A 60 9.46 -3.06 -21.50
N LYS A 61 10.04 -1.98 -20.97
CA LYS A 61 11.05 -1.18 -21.70
C LYS A 61 12.40 -1.90 -21.86
N LYS A 62 12.77 -2.77 -20.92
CA LYS A 62 13.99 -3.60 -21.03
C LYS A 62 13.83 -4.82 -21.94
N THR A 63 12.59 -5.26 -22.19
CA THR A 63 12.29 -6.29 -23.20
C THR A 63 11.90 -5.71 -24.56
N ALA A 64 11.75 -4.39 -24.67
CA ALA A 64 11.49 -3.67 -25.90
C ALA A 64 12.73 -2.95 -26.47
N THR A 65 13.93 -3.41 -26.08
CA THR A 65 15.12 -3.18 -26.93
C THR A 65 14.93 -4.02 -28.19
N PRO A 66 15.08 -3.40 -29.37
CA PRO A 66 14.51 -3.89 -30.61
C PRO A 66 15.15 -5.22 -30.99
N GLU A 67 14.35 -6.09 -31.60
CA GLU A 67 14.85 -7.10 -32.52
C GLU A 67 15.87 -6.44 -33.46
N ALA A 68 17.14 -6.65 -33.15
CA ALA A 68 18.23 -6.30 -34.04
C ALA A 68 18.06 -7.18 -35.27
N LYS A 69 17.80 -6.52 -36.41
CA LYS A 69 17.86 -7.08 -37.76
C LYS A 69 18.83 -8.26 -37.84
N LYS A 70 18.32 -9.43 -38.24
CA LYS A 70 18.98 -10.36 -39.14
C LYS A 70 17.93 -11.05 -40.00
#